data_AF-A0A1G3TFT4-F1
#
_entry.id   AF-A0A1G3TFT4-F1
#
_cell.length_a   1.000
_cell.length_b   1.000
_cell.length_c   1.000
_cell.angle_alpha   90.00
_cell.angle_beta   90.00
_cell.angle_gamma   90.00
#
_symmetry.space_group_name_H-M   'P 1'
#
loop_
_entity.id
_entity.type
_entity.pdbx_description
1 polymer ?
#
loop_
_entity_poly.entity_id
_entity_poly.type
_entity_poly.pdbx_seq_one_letter_code
_entity_poly.pdbx_strand_id
1 'polypeptide(L)'
;MQITRELALRILKYLLDNPSFYFPFKIACINFDEDDELYDVLILQEIFDEVLSNDEFKDFKLIENLQHLDLETLQLMSKGFIEKIVYDDDDDAIEQIETSAKEYRNLWKREACESMKIEEYGFNEFLGGKAEGFEESLEILKEHMHKIGKVKIG
;
A
#
# COMPACT_ATOMS: atom_id res chain seq x y z
N MET A 1 -11.15 3.43 6.02
CA MET A 1 -10.98 3.29 7.49
C MET A 1 -11.73 4.43 8.20
N GLN A 2 -12.61 4.16 9.17
CA GLN A 2 -13.25 5.23 9.94
C GLN A 2 -12.24 5.92 10.89
N ILE A 3 -12.34 7.24 11.02
CA ILE A 3 -11.48 8.05 11.88
C ILE A 3 -12.32 9.07 12.66
N THR A 4 -11.76 9.58 13.77
CA THR A 4 -12.41 10.65 14.54
C THR A 4 -12.22 12.01 13.87
N ARG A 5 -13.13 12.96 14.12
CA ARG A 5 -12.98 14.37 13.71
C ARG A 5 -11.64 14.97 14.15
N GLU A 6 -11.22 14.67 15.38
CA GLU A 6 -9.93 15.13 15.91
C GLU A 6 -8.75 14.61 15.08
N LEU A 7 -8.76 13.33 14.71
CA LEU A 7 -7.72 12.76 13.86
C LEU A 7 -7.78 13.36 12.44
N ALA A 8 -8.97 13.54 11.86
CA ALA A 8 -9.14 14.20 10.57
C ALA A 8 -8.54 15.61 10.57
N LEU A 9 -8.83 16.44 11.58
CA LEU A 9 -8.25 17.78 11.75
C LEU A 9 -6.72 17.75 11.87
N ARG A 10 -6.16 16.80 12.63
CA ARG A 10 -4.71 16.65 12.75
C ARG A 10 -4.05 16.29 11.42
N ILE A 11 -4.67 15.41 10.64
CA ILE A 11 -4.20 15.04 9.31
C ILE A 11 -4.28 16.25 8.38
N LEU A 12 -5.44 16.91 8.29
CA LEU A 12 -5.63 18.11 7.46
C LEU A 12 -4.58 19.18 7.77
N LYS A 13 -4.36 19.47 9.06
CA LYS A 13 -3.35 20.45 9.49
C LYS A 13 -1.94 20.04 9.05
N TYR A 14 -1.59 18.77 9.24
CA TYR A 14 -0.28 18.26 8.82
C TYR A 14 -0.07 18.38 7.31
N LEU A 15 -1.08 18.05 6.50
CA LEU A 15 -1.00 18.12 5.04
C LEU A 15 -0.93 19.56 4.53
N LEU A 16 -1.65 20.49 5.18
CA LEU A 16 -1.52 21.92 4.90
C LEU A 16 -0.11 22.45 5.19
N ASP A 17 0.49 22.02 6.31
CA ASP A 17 1.83 22.45 6.71
C ASP A 17 2.94 21.76 5.88
N ASN A 18 2.63 20.63 5.22
CA ASN A 18 3.56 19.81 4.45
C ASN A 18 3.00 19.46 3.06
N PRO A 19 2.86 20.43 2.14
CA PRO A 19 2.19 20.23 0.85
C PRO A 19 2.91 19.25 -0.09
N SER A 20 4.18 18.95 0.15
CA SER A 20 4.94 17.94 -0.59
C SER A 20 4.79 16.52 -0.02
N PHE A 21 4.13 16.36 1.12
CA PHE A 21 3.93 15.05 1.72
C PHE A 21 2.85 14.29 0.97
N TYR A 22 3.21 13.13 0.43
CA TYR A 22 2.26 12.23 -0.17
C TYR A 22 1.41 11.55 0.90
N PHE A 23 0.09 11.71 0.81
CA PHE A 23 -0.86 11.04 1.68
C PHE A 23 -1.73 10.07 0.87
N PRO A 24 -1.63 8.74 1.09
CA PRO A 24 -2.28 7.71 0.27
C PRO A 24 -3.80 7.61 0.47
N PHE A 25 -4.44 8.58 1.12
CA PHE A 25 -5.86 8.55 1.43
C PHE A 25 -6.52 9.90 1.14
N LYS A 26 -7.76 9.84 0.67
CA LYS A 26 -8.71 10.95 0.75
C LYS A 26 -9.35 10.97 2.13
N ILE A 27 -9.62 12.16 2.64
CA ILE A 27 -10.43 12.36 3.83
C ILE A 27 -11.85 12.63 3.35
N ALA A 28 -12.78 11.72 3.64
CA ALA A 28 -14.18 11.86 3.28
C ALA A 28 -15.02 12.16 4.52
N CYS A 29 -15.92 13.14 4.45
CA CYS A 29 -16.92 13.44 5.46
C CYS A 29 -18.23 12.74 5.08
N ILE A 30 -18.53 11.61 5.74
CA ILE A 30 -19.65 10.73 5.38
C ILE A 30 -21.00 11.23 5.92
N ASN A 31 -21.04 12.46 6.45
CA ASN A 31 -22.29 13.15 6.76
C ASN A 31 -22.95 13.74 5.51
N PHE A 32 -22.20 13.90 4.42
CA PHE A 32 -22.67 14.36 3.13
C PHE A 32 -22.78 13.19 2.15
N ASP A 33 -23.56 13.36 1.08
CA ASP A 33 -23.68 12.36 0.01
C ASP A 33 -22.41 12.35 -0.87
N GLU A 34 -22.08 11.22 -1.50
CA GLU A 34 -20.84 11.08 -2.30
C GLU A 34 -20.75 12.06 -3.49
N ASP A 35 -21.89 12.53 -3.99
CA ASP A 35 -21.96 13.52 -5.07
C ASP A 35 -21.91 14.98 -4.55
N ASP A 36 -21.86 15.18 -3.22
CA ASP A 36 -21.75 16.49 -2.59
C ASP A 36 -20.29 16.99 -2.58
N GLU A 37 -20.09 18.29 -2.84
CA GLU A 37 -18.77 18.92 -2.83
C GLU A 37 -18.08 18.85 -1.46
N LEU A 38 -18.84 18.70 -0.37
CA LEU A 38 -18.35 18.61 1.00
C LEU A 38 -18.00 17.17 1.43
N TYR A 39 -18.32 16.17 0.61
CA TYR A 39 -17.94 14.79 0.89
C TYR A 39 -16.42 14.62 0.83
N ASP A 40 -15.79 15.02 -0.27
CA ASP A 40 -14.34 14.95 -0.45
C ASP A 40 -13.67 16.19 0.19
N VAL A 41 -13.11 16.02 1.38
CA VAL A 41 -12.51 17.12 2.14
C VAL A 41 -11.18 17.53 1.51
N LEU A 42 -11.18 18.67 0.83
CA LEU A 42 -10.00 19.21 0.16
C LEU A 42 -8.96 19.73 1.16
N ILE A 43 -7.68 19.61 0.80
CA ILE A 43 -6.56 20.12 1.60
C ILE A 43 -6.38 21.62 1.31
N LEU A 44 -7.29 22.44 1.85
CA LEU A 44 -7.30 23.90 1.73
C LEU A 44 -7.54 24.55 3.10
N GLN A 45 -6.95 25.73 3.33
CA GLN A 45 -7.09 26.42 4.62
C GLN A 45 -8.55 26.76 4.94
N GLU A 46 -9.33 27.18 3.94
CA GLU A 46 -10.76 27.49 4.10
C GLU A 46 -11.58 26.26 4.54
N ILE A 47 -11.31 25.10 3.93
CA ILE A 47 -11.98 23.84 4.28
C ILE A 47 -11.55 23.37 5.68
N PHE A 48 -10.28 23.54 6.04
CA PHE A 48 -9.83 23.23 7.40
C PHE A 48 -10.56 24.08 8.46
N ASP A 49 -10.70 25.38 8.22
CA ASP A 49 -11.39 26.30 9.13
C ASP A 49 -12.89 25.97 9.22
N GLU A 50 -13.50 25.53 8.11
CA GLU A 50 -14.88 25.05 8.08
C GLU A 50 -15.04 23.77 8.88
N VAL A 51 -14.21 22.74 8.66
CA VAL A 51 -14.25 21.49 9.43
C VAL A 51 -14.01 21.73 10.93
N LEU A 52 -13.22 22.75 11.28
CA LEU A 52 -12.93 23.12 12.66
C LEU A 52 -14.11 23.81 13.35
N SER A 53 -14.88 24.62 12.61
CA SER A 53 -15.93 25.49 13.15
C SER A 53 -17.35 25.01 12.92
N ASN A 54 -17.58 24.14 11.92
CA ASN A 54 -18.89 23.59 11.57
C ASN A 54 -19.08 22.20 12.19
N ASP A 55 -20.14 22.06 13.00
CA ASP A 55 -20.46 20.82 13.69
C ASP A 55 -21.17 19.79 12.80
N GLU A 56 -21.50 20.11 11.55
CA GLU A 56 -22.02 19.14 10.56
C GLU A 56 -20.96 18.11 10.14
N PHE A 57 -19.67 18.48 10.22
CA PHE A 57 -18.53 17.61 9.95
C PHE A 57 -18.19 16.71 11.14
N LYS A 58 -18.87 15.58 11.27
CA LYS A 58 -18.77 14.69 12.46
C LYS A 58 -18.02 13.40 12.17
N ASP A 59 -18.41 12.73 11.09
CA ASP A 59 -18.05 11.36 10.78
C ASP A 59 -17.14 11.32 9.56
N PHE A 60 -15.96 10.74 9.74
CA PHE A 60 -14.92 10.75 8.72
C PHE A 60 -14.45 9.35 8.36
N LYS A 61 -14.04 9.19 7.10
CA LYS A 61 -13.34 8.01 6.61
C LYS A 61 -12.10 8.41 5.82
N LEU A 62 -11.05 7.62 5.98
CA LEU A 62 -9.97 7.53 5.00
C LEU A 62 -10.37 6.56 3.89
N ILE A 63 -10.39 7.05 2.67
CA ILE A 63 -10.63 6.26 1.45
C ILE A 63 -9.30 6.19 0.69
N GLU A 64 -8.87 5.00 0.29
CA GLU A 64 -7.62 4.81 -0.42
C GLU A 64 -7.57 5.66 -1.69
N ASN A 65 -6.46 6.37 -1.87
CA ASN A 65 -6.19 7.20 -3.03
C ASN A 65 -4.72 7.08 -3.41
N LEU A 66 -4.41 5.98 -4.10
CA LEU A 66 -3.05 5.62 -4.51
C LEU A 66 -2.62 6.30 -5.82
N GLN A 67 -3.21 7.45 -6.14
CA GLN A 67 -2.89 8.20 -7.37
C GLN A 67 -1.61 9.02 -7.17
N HIS A 68 -0.74 9.06 -8.19
CA HIS A 68 0.48 9.89 -8.22
C HIS A 68 1.56 9.49 -7.19
N LEU A 69 1.72 8.20 -6.93
CA LEU A 69 2.86 7.66 -6.17
C LEU A 69 4.18 8.06 -6.85
N ASP A 70 4.94 8.98 -6.25
CA ASP A 70 6.31 9.24 -6.66
C ASP A 70 7.27 8.16 -6.11
N LEU A 71 8.50 8.16 -6.62
CA LEU A 71 9.48 7.14 -6.27
C LEU A 71 9.85 7.16 -4.78
N GLU A 72 9.93 8.34 -4.17
CA GLU A 72 10.28 8.49 -2.75
C GLU A 72 9.18 7.90 -1.85
N THR A 73 7.93 8.18 -2.19
CA THR A 73 6.76 7.63 -1.53
C THR A 73 6.72 6.11 -1.64
N LEU A 74 6.93 5.57 -2.84
CA LEU A 74 7.01 4.13 -3.05
C LEU A 74 8.09 3.51 -2.16
N GLN A 75 9.27 4.13 -2.09
CA GLN A 75 10.36 3.66 -1.23
C GLN A 75 9.98 3.68 0.26
N LEU A 76 9.34 4.74 0.75
CA LEU A 76 8.88 4.85 2.14
C LEU A 76 7.80 3.82 2.47
N MET A 77 6.83 3.62 1.58
CA MET A 77 5.77 2.61 1.74
C MET A 77 6.37 1.20 1.74
N SER A 78 7.25 0.89 0.78
CA SER A 78 7.97 -0.38 0.73
C SER A 78 8.79 -0.61 1.99
N LYS A 79 9.44 0.43 2.52
CA LYS A 79 10.20 0.34 3.77
C LYS A 79 9.29 0.00 4.96
N GLY A 80 8.18 0.72 5.14
CA GLY A 80 7.24 0.43 6.22
C GLY A 80 6.60 -0.96 6.11
N PHE A 81 6.35 -1.43 4.90
CA PHE A 81 5.85 -2.78 4.64
C PHE A 81 6.91 -3.86 4.97
N ILE A 82 8.16 -3.66 4.57
CA ILE A 82 9.28 -4.52 4.94
C ILE A 82 9.48 -4.53 6.46
N GLU A 83 9.45 -3.36 7.11
CA GLU A 83 9.56 -3.27 8.57
C GLU A 83 8.44 -4.03 9.25
N LYS A 84 7.20 -3.91 8.76
CA LYS A 84 6.07 -4.68 9.27
C LYS A 84 6.31 -6.19 9.14
N ILE A 85 6.72 -6.67 7.97
CA ILE A 85 7.04 -8.10 7.74
C ILE A 85 8.16 -8.60 8.67
N VAL A 86 9.16 -7.77 8.90
CA VAL A 86 10.40 -8.18 9.59
C VAL A 86 10.33 -8.03 11.11
N TYR A 87 9.49 -7.12 11.62
CA TYR A 87 9.47 -6.73 13.02
C TYR A 87 8.13 -6.91 13.73
N ASP A 88 7.00 -7.02 13.02
CA ASP A 88 5.81 -7.61 13.65
C ASP A 88 6.05 -9.14 13.72
N ASP A 89 5.68 -9.77 14.84
CA ASP A 89 5.97 -11.17 15.20
C ASP A 89 5.30 -12.23 14.25
N ASP A 90 4.93 -11.85 13.04
CA ASP A 90 4.36 -12.74 12.03
C ASP A 90 5.48 -13.44 11.25
N ASP A 91 6.04 -14.51 11.83
CA ASP A 91 6.79 -15.55 11.11
C ASP A 91 6.03 -16.06 9.84
N ASP A 92 4.71 -15.82 9.81
CA ASP A 92 3.79 -16.11 8.72
C ASP A 92 4.10 -15.33 7.42
N ALA A 93 4.60 -14.09 7.49
CA ALA A 93 4.76 -13.28 6.28
C ALA A 93 5.89 -13.78 5.36
N ILE A 94 7.03 -14.20 5.91
CA ILE A 94 8.12 -14.80 5.12
C ILE A 94 7.69 -16.15 4.59
N GLU A 95 7.08 -16.97 5.44
CA GLU A 95 6.56 -18.28 5.02
C GLU A 95 5.53 -18.16 3.90
N GLN A 96 4.65 -17.16 3.95
CA GLN A 96 3.68 -16.86 2.89
C GLN A 96 4.35 -16.42 1.58
N ILE A 97 5.36 -15.56 1.64
CA ILE A 97 6.12 -15.14 0.45
C ILE A 97 6.87 -16.33 -0.15
N GLU A 98 7.51 -17.15 0.69
CA GLU A 98 8.18 -18.39 0.25
C GLU A 98 7.19 -19.37 -0.38
N THR A 99 6.01 -19.53 0.22
CA THR A 99 4.95 -20.41 -0.30
C THR A 99 4.44 -19.91 -1.63
N SER A 100 4.14 -18.61 -1.74
CA SER A 100 3.69 -17.98 -2.98
C SER A 100 4.71 -18.13 -4.10
N ALA A 101 6.00 -17.88 -3.83
CA ALA A 101 7.08 -18.09 -4.79
C ALA A 101 7.08 -19.52 -5.33
N LYS A 102 7.02 -20.53 -4.44
CA LYS A 102 6.99 -21.95 -4.82
C LYS A 102 5.74 -22.30 -5.63
N GLU A 103 4.58 -21.85 -5.19
CA GLU A 103 3.30 -22.14 -5.85
C GLU A 103 3.26 -21.56 -7.27
N TYR A 104 3.58 -20.28 -7.45
CA TYR A 104 3.61 -19.66 -8.78
C TYR A 104 4.67 -20.29 -9.68
N ARG A 105 5.85 -20.62 -9.14
CA ARG A 105 6.90 -21.31 -9.91
C ARG A 105 6.47 -22.71 -10.35
N ASN A 106 5.71 -23.44 -9.54
CA ASN A 106 5.16 -24.75 -9.88
C ASN A 106 4.04 -24.66 -10.93
N LEU A 107 3.29 -23.55 -10.95
CA LEU A 107 2.25 -23.30 -11.95
C LEU A 107 2.84 -22.89 -13.30
N TRP A 108 4.00 -22.22 -13.32
CA TRP A 108 4.70 -21.83 -14.53
C TRP A 108 5.25 -23.05 -15.28
N LYS A 109 4.94 -23.14 -16.57
CA LYS A 109 5.34 -24.26 -17.43
C LYS A 109 6.28 -23.77 -18.51
N ARG A 110 7.51 -24.28 -18.52
CA ARG A 110 8.51 -23.95 -19.54
C ARG A 110 8.02 -24.22 -20.96
N GLU A 111 7.27 -25.30 -21.17
CA GLU A 111 6.71 -25.69 -22.46
C GLU A 111 5.69 -24.68 -22.99
N ALA A 112 4.94 -24.00 -22.11
CA ALA A 112 3.94 -23.02 -22.50
C ALA A 112 4.56 -21.67 -22.93
N CYS A 113 5.85 -21.43 -22.67
CA CYS A 113 6.59 -20.27 -23.19
C CYS A 113 6.76 -20.33 -24.72
N GLU A 114 6.60 -21.51 -25.33
CA GLU A 114 6.65 -21.70 -26.78
C GLU A 114 5.23 -21.74 -27.40
N SER A 115 4.18 -21.53 -26.60
CA SER A 115 2.81 -21.59 -27.11
C SER A 115 2.53 -20.46 -28.10
N MET A 116 2.05 -20.84 -29.28
CA MET A 116 1.56 -19.89 -30.30
C MET A 116 0.15 -19.37 -29.97
N LYS A 117 -0.51 -19.89 -28.92
CA LYS A 117 -1.80 -19.40 -28.44
C LYS A 117 -1.55 -18.26 -27.46
N ILE A 118 -1.92 -17.05 -27.87
CA ILE A 118 -1.63 -15.81 -27.14
C ILE A 118 -2.15 -15.85 -25.69
N GLU A 119 -3.35 -16.37 -25.46
CA GLU A 119 -3.94 -16.44 -24.12
C GLU A 119 -3.18 -17.40 -23.19
N GLU A 120 -2.74 -18.54 -23.72
CA GLU A 120 -1.98 -19.55 -22.97
C GLU A 120 -0.58 -19.04 -22.64
N TYR A 121 0.11 -18.48 -23.64
CA TYR A 121 1.39 -17.83 -23.46
C TYR A 121 1.30 -16.69 -22.43
N GLY A 122 0.34 -15.78 -22.61
CA GLY A 122 0.17 -14.62 -21.74
C GLY A 122 -0.15 -14.99 -20.29
N PHE A 123 -1.00 -15.99 -20.06
CA PHE A 123 -1.27 -16.48 -18.71
C PHE A 123 -0.04 -17.16 -18.09
N ASN A 124 0.73 -17.92 -18.87
CA ASN A 124 1.96 -18.54 -18.40
C ASN A 124 3.02 -17.48 -18.02
N GLU A 125 3.25 -16.47 -18.86
CA GLU A 125 4.17 -15.37 -18.56
C GLU A 125 3.74 -14.59 -17.31
N PHE A 126 2.43 -14.38 -17.12
CA PHE A 126 1.91 -13.78 -15.89
C PHE A 126 2.28 -14.60 -14.64
N LEU A 127 2.13 -15.93 -14.68
CA LEU A 127 2.51 -16.81 -13.57
C LEU A 127 4.03 -16.78 -13.33
N GLY A 128 4.83 -16.76 -14.40
CA GLY A 128 6.29 -16.65 -14.33
C GLY A 128 6.73 -15.35 -13.67
N GLY A 129 6.19 -14.22 -14.12
CA GLY A 129 6.48 -12.91 -13.55
C GLY A 129 6.02 -12.78 -12.09
N LYS A 130 4.93 -13.46 -11.69
CA LYS A 130 4.54 -13.54 -10.28
C LYS A 130 5.55 -14.32 -9.45
N ALA A 131 6.02 -15.48 -9.94
CA ALA A 131 7.04 -16.26 -9.26
C ALA A 131 8.32 -15.44 -9.05
N GLU A 132 8.82 -14.80 -10.11
CA GLU A 132 10.00 -13.94 -10.07
C GLU A 132 9.84 -12.79 -9.08
N GLY A 133 8.71 -12.09 -9.09
CA GLY A 133 8.46 -10.99 -8.15
C GLY A 133 8.47 -11.43 -6.68
N PHE A 134 7.92 -12.60 -6.35
CA PHE A 134 7.97 -13.13 -4.99
C PHE A 134 9.38 -13.62 -4.60
N GLU A 135 10.11 -14.26 -5.53
CA GLU A 135 11.49 -14.71 -5.32
C GLU A 135 12.43 -13.53 -5.05
N GLU A 136 12.37 -12.47 -5.86
CA GLU A 136 13.15 -11.24 -5.65
C GLU A 136 12.80 -10.56 -4.32
N SER A 137 11.51 -10.48 -4.00
CA SER A 137 11.04 -9.91 -2.72
C SER A 137 11.60 -10.70 -1.52
N LEU A 138 11.60 -12.03 -1.62
CA LEU A 138 12.15 -12.91 -0.60
C LEU A 138 13.66 -12.71 -0.39
N GLU A 139 14.41 -12.54 -1.48
CA GLU A 139 15.85 -12.28 -1.42
C GLU A 139 16.14 -10.95 -0.72
N ILE A 140 15.46 -9.88 -1.12
CA ILE A 140 15.58 -8.54 -0.49
C ILE A 140 15.28 -8.62 1.01
N LEU A 141 14.22 -9.34 1.40
CA LEU A 141 13.85 -9.52 2.81
C LEU A 141 14.92 -10.29 3.59
N LYS A 142 15.42 -11.40 3.05
CA LYS A 142 16.48 -12.20 3.67
C LYS A 142 17.76 -11.39 3.87
N GLU A 143 18.17 -10.62 2.86
CA GLU A 143 19.32 -9.71 2.97
C GLU A 143 19.11 -8.66 4.07
N HIS A 144 17.91 -8.08 4.14
CA HIS A 144 17.60 -7.08 5.15
C HIS A 144 17.64 -7.69 6.56
N MET A 145 16.99 -8.84 6.77
CA MET A 145 17.01 -9.57 8.05
C MET A 145 18.42 -9.96 8.50
N HIS A 146 19.28 -10.32 7.55
CA HIS A 146 20.68 -10.60 7.83
C HIS A 146 21.41 -9.35 8.34
N LYS A 147 21.24 -8.20 7.67
CA LYS A 147 21.87 -6.92 8.05
C LYS A 147 21.48 -6.47 9.46
N ILE A 148 20.27 -6.79 9.91
CA ILE A 148 19.77 -6.43 11.25
C ILE A 148 19.98 -7.53 12.31
N GLY A 149 20.64 -8.64 11.94
CA GLY A 149 21.04 -9.71 12.87
C GLY A 149 19.94 -10.72 13.24
N LYS A 150 18.84 -10.78 12.49
CA LYS A 150 17.69 -11.67 12.78
C LYS A 150 17.77 -13.06 12.15
N VAL A 151 18.66 -13.32 11.18
CA VAL A 151 18.82 -14.64 10.54
C VAL A 151 20.31 -15.01 10.39
N LYS A 152 20.69 -16.22 10.82
CA LYS A 152 21.98 -16.85 10.52
C LYS A 152 21.84 -17.69 9.25
N ILE A 153 22.63 -17.39 8.23
CA ILE A 153 22.72 -18.21 7.02
C ILE A 153 23.60 -19.42 7.35
N GLY A 154 23.05 -20.63 7.21
CA GLY A 154 23.79 -21.89 7.27
C GLY A 154 24.29 -22.29 5.90
#